data_AF-A0A4P8VPB4-F1
#
_entry.id   AF-A0A4P8VPB4-F1
#
_cell.length_a   1.000
_cell.length_b   1.000
_cell.length_c   1.000
_cell.angle_alpha   90.00
_cell.angle_beta   90.00
_cell.angle_gamma   90.00
#
_symmetry.space_group_name_H-M   'P 1'
#
loop_
_entity.id
_entity.type
_entity.pdbx_description
1 polymer ?
#
loop_
_entity_poly.entity_id
_entity_poly.type
_entity_poly.pdbx_seq_one_letter_code
_entity_poly.pdbx_strand_id
1 'polypeptide(L)'
;NATLSVHQLVENTDETYCIDNEALYDICFRTLKLTNPTYGDLNHLVSVTMSGVTTCLRFPGQLNADLRKLAVNMVPFPRLHFFMPGF
;
A
#
# COMPACT_ATOMS: atom_id res chain seq x y z
N ASN A 1 -2.42 19.04 -9.30
CA ASN A 1 -3.19 17.90 -8.72
C ASN A 1 -2.37 17.13 -7.70
N ALA A 2 -1.26 16.49 -8.05
CA ALA A 2 -0.45 15.71 -7.10
C ALA A 2 -0.05 16.47 -5.82
N THR A 3 0.55 17.66 -5.92
CA THR A 3 0.98 18.45 -4.74
C THR A 3 -0.18 18.87 -3.84
N LEU A 4 -1.35 19.19 -4.42
CA LEU A 4 -2.54 19.56 -3.66
C LEU A 4 -3.15 18.34 -2.95
N SER A 5 -3.20 17.19 -3.62
CA SER A 5 -3.65 15.93 -3.05
C SER A 5 -2.72 15.44 -1.94
N VAL A 6 -1.40 15.53 -2.13
CA VAL A 6 -0.41 15.18 -1.09
C VAL A 6 -0.58 16.07 0.14
N HIS A 7 -0.80 17.38 -0.04
CA HIS A 7 -1.05 18.27 1.10
C HIS A 7 -2.26 17.84 1.92
N GLN A 8 -3.36 17.46 1.25
CA GLN A 8 -4.56 16.92 1.92
C GLN A 8 -4.31 15.58 2.61
N LEU A 9 -3.52 14.68 2.00
CA LEU A 9 -3.15 13.40 2.60
C LEU A 9 -2.30 13.60 3.87
N VAL A 10 -1.31 14.49 3.82
CA VAL A 10 -0.43 14.80 4.96
C VAL A 10 -1.19 15.34 6.16
N GLU A 11 -2.27 16.09 5.94
CA GLU A 11 -3.01 16.74 7.04
C GLU A 11 -4.19 15.93 7.57
N ASN A 12 -4.84 15.13 6.71
CA ASN A 12 -6.12 14.51 7.02
C ASN A 12 -6.11 12.97 7.05
N THR A 13 -4.96 12.32 6.84
CA THR A 13 -4.85 10.86 6.91
C THR A 13 -3.88 10.42 8.00
N ASP A 14 -4.23 9.33 8.68
CA ASP A 14 -3.39 8.71 9.71
C ASP A 14 -2.38 7.71 9.12
N GLU A 15 -2.75 7.05 8.02
CA GLU A 15 -1.93 6.12 7.27
C GLU A 15 -2.24 6.25 5.78
N THR A 16 -1.21 6.40 4.94
CA THR A 16 -1.34 6.38 3.48
C THR A 16 -0.46 5.28 2.90
N TYR A 17 -1.05 4.37 2.11
CA TYR A 17 -0.31 3.33 1.39
C TYR A 17 -0.08 3.77 -0.06
N CYS A 18 1.18 4.05 -0.41
CA CYS A 18 1.61 4.50 -1.72
C CYS A 18 1.76 3.33 -2.68
N ILE A 19 0.92 3.29 -3.71
CA ILE A 19 0.99 2.29 -4.78
C ILE A 19 1.51 2.96 -6.04
N ASP A 20 2.68 2.53 -6.49
CA ASP A 20 3.31 3.04 -7.70
C ASP A 20 2.97 2.16 -8.91
N ASN A 21 2.32 2.76 -9.91
CA ASN A 21 1.98 2.08 -11.14
C ASN A 21 3.21 1.61 -11.92
N GLU A 22 4.31 2.37 -11.95
CA GLU A 22 5.52 1.99 -12.68
C GLU A 22 6.15 0.74 -12.06
N ALA A 23 6.23 0.69 -10.73
CA ALA A 23 6.70 -0.49 -10.01
C ALA A 23 5.78 -1.70 -10.25
N LEU A 24 4.45 -1.50 -10.28
CA LEU A 24 3.50 -2.58 -10.60
C LEU A 24 3.65 -3.08 -12.04
N TYR A 25 3.87 -2.19 -13.01
CA TYR A 25 4.17 -2.58 -14.39
C TYR A 25 5.46 -3.41 -14.46
N ASP A 26 6.50 -3.03 -13.71
CA ASP A 26 7.76 -3.76 -13.65
C ASP A 26 7.57 -5.16 -13.04
N ILE A 27 6.76 -5.30 -11.99
CA ILE A 27 6.40 -6.60 -11.39
C ILE A 27 5.62 -7.47 -12.41
N CYS A 28 4.61 -6.90 -13.07
CA CYS A 28 3.84 -7.61 -14.09
C CYS A 28 4.73 -8.10 -15.25
N PHE A 29 5.68 -7.27 -15.69
CA PHE A 29 6.53 -7.58 -16.82
C PHE A 29 7.70 -8.52 -16.46
N ARG A 30 8.43 -8.24 -15.36
CA ARG A 30 9.62 -9.02 -14.97
C ARG A 30 9.28 -10.28 -14.19
N THR A 31 8.34 -10.20 -13.25
CA THR A 31 8.00 -11.33 -12.37
C THR A 31 6.92 -12.21 -12.98
N LEU A 32 5.80 -11.61 -13.42
CA LEU A 32 4.68 -12.36 -14.00
C LEU A 32 4.84 -12.66 -15.50
N LYS A 33 5.86 -12.11 -16.16
CA LYS A 33 6.19 -12.33 -17.58
C LYS A 33 5.03 -12.00 -18.52
N LEU A 34 4.19 -11.03 -18.14
CA LEU A 34 3.11 -10.54 -18.98
C LEU A 34 3.70 -9.61 -20.05
N THR A 35 3.48 -9.93 -21.32
CA THR A 35 4.01 -9.15 -22.45
C THR A 35 3.33 -7.79 -22.60
N ASN A 36 2.04 -7.70 -22.28
CA ASN A 36 1.26 -6.46 -22.27
C ASN A 36 0.39 -6.39 -21.00
N PRO A 37 0.91 -5.86 -19.88
CA PRO A 37 0.14 -5.71 -18.66
C PRO A 37 -1.05 -4.78 -18.89
N THR A 38 -2.25 -5.21 -18.51
CA THR A 38 -3.47 -4.40 -18.56
C THR A 38 -3.81 -3.86 -17.18
N TYR A 39 -4.61 -2.78 -17.10
CA TYR A 39 -5.10 -2.26 -15.82
C TYR A 39 -5.83 -3.32 -14.98
N GLY A 40 -6.39 -4.37 -15.60
CA GLY A 40 -6.96 -5.50 -14.88
C GLY A 40 -5.90 -6.26 -14.06
N ASP A 41 -4.72 -6.49 -14.66
CA ASP A 41 -3.60 -7.17 -14.01
C ASP A 41 -3.00 -6.34 -12.88
N LEU A 42 -2.85 -5.03 -13.10
CA LEU A 42 -2.41 -4.08 -12.06
C LEU A 42 -3.40 -4.06 -10.90
N ASN A 43 -4.70 -3.93 -11.18
CA ASN A 43 -5.74 -3.90 -10.15
C ASN A 43 -5.82 -5.23 -9.38
N HIS A 44 -5.52 -6.35 -10.03
CA HIS A 44 -5.39 -7.63 -9.36
C HIS A 44 -4.25 -7.61 -8.33
N LEU A 45 -3.05 -7.16 -8.71
CA LEU A 45 -1.93 -7.01 -7.76
C LEU A 45 -2.28 -6.08 -6.60
N VAL A 46 -2.88 -4.92 -6.90
CA VAL A 46 -3.36 -3.98 -5.88
C VAL A 46 -4.34 -4.66 -4.92
N SER A 47 -5.28 -5.46 -5.44
CA SER A 47 -6.25 -6.17 -4.61
C SER A 47 -5.59 -7.17 -3.65
N VAL A 48 -4.54 -7.88 -4.10
CA VAL A 48 -3.81 -8.84 -3.28
C VAL A 48 -3.02 -8.11 -2.19
N THR A 49 -2.35 -7.01 -2.52
CA THR A 49 -1.63 -6.18 -1.55
C THR A 49 -2.57 -5.61 -0.48
N MET A 50 -3.72 -5.06 -0.89
CA MET A 50 -4.73 -4.53 0.05
C MET A 50 -5.37 -5.62 0.90
N SER A 51 -5.58 -6.81 0.34
CA SER A 51 -5.96 -8.00 1.09
C SER A 51 -4.91 -8.31 2.16
N GLY A 52 -3.62 -8.31 1.81
CA GLY A 52 -2.49 -8.47 2.74
C GLY A 52 -2.55 -7.50 3.92
N VAL A 53 -2.65 -6.19 3.65
CA VAL A 53 -2.73 -5.13 4.66
C VAL A 53 -3.90 -5.33 5.63
N THR A 54 -5.06 -5.79 5.13
CA THR A 54 -6.27 -6.00 5.96
C THR A 54 -6.38 -7.39 6.59
N THR A 55 -5.40 -8.28 6.37
CA THR A 55 -5.44 -9.66 6.86
C THR A 55 -5.53 -9.70 8.39
N CYS A 56 -4.88 -8.76 9.07
CA CYS A 56 -4.90 -8.61 10.52
C CYS A 56 -6.27 -8.26 11.12
N LEU A 57 -7.17 -7.67 10.33
CA LEU A 57 -8.55 -7.37 10.73
C LEU A 57 -9.48 -8.54 10.43
N ARG A 58 -9.18 -9.33 9.39
CA ARG A 58 -10.04 -10.39 8.87
C ARG A 58 -9.81 -11.74 9.53
N PHE A 59 -8.60 -12.01 10.00
CA PHE A 59 -8.24 -13.29 10.61
C PHE A 59 -7.61 -13.08 11.98
N PRO A 60 -7.98 -13.90 12.99
CA PRO A 60 -7.34 -13.86 14.30
C PRO A 60 -5.89 -14.37 14.16
N GLY A 61 -4.91 -13.47 14.30
CA GLY A 61 -3.48 -13.78 14.27
C GLY A 61 -2.77 -13.41 15.57
N GLN A 62 -1.65 -14.08 15.87
CA GLN A 62 -0.83 -13.76 17.05
C GLN A 62 0.00 -12.48 16.84
N LEU A 63 -0.14 -11.57 17.80
CA LEU A 63 0.73 -10.44 18.17
C LEU A 63 1.09 -9.40 17.08
N ASN A 64 0.55 -8.19 17.27
CA ASN A 64 1.05 -6.91 16.74
C ASN A 64 0.70 -6.48 15.30
N ALA A 65 -0.30 -7.09 14.68
CA ALA A 65 -0.72 -6.70 13.33
C ALA A 65 -1.90 -5.69 13.26
N ASP A 66 -2.43 -5.17 14.39
CA ASP A 66 -3.46 -4.12 14.36
C ASP A 66 -2.92 -2.89 13.60
N LEU A 67 -3.71 -2.28 12.71
CA LEU A 67 -3.33 -1.08 11.96
C LEU A 67 -2.81 0.01 12.90
N ARG A 68 -3.47 0.22 14.04
CA ARG A 68 -3.02 1.21 15.03
C ARG A 68 -1.62 0.91 15.59
N LYS A 69 -1.24 -0.37 15.70
CA LYS A 69 0.12 -0.75 16.14
C LYS A 69 1.13 -0.56 15.01
N LEU A 70 0.75 -0.77 13.76
CA LEU A 70 1.57 -0.44 12.59
C LEU A 70 1.85 1.07 12.54
N ALA A 71 0.83 1.91 12.66
CA ALA A 71 0.99 3.37 12.79
C ALA A 71 2.00 3.72 13.90
N VAL A 72 1.76 3.26 15.13
CA VAL A 72 2.59 3.65 16.29
C VAL A 72 4.04 3.16 16.17
N ASN A 73 4.28 1.99 15.60
CA ASN A 73 5.63 1.43 15.49
C ASN A 73 6.43 1.97 14.30
N MET A 74 5.76 2.33 13.20
CA MET A 74 6.42 2.69 11.95
C MET A 74 6.33 4.18 11.60
N VAL A 75 5.49 4.97 12.29
CA VAL A 75 5.35 6.42 12.09
C VAL A 75 6.02 7.16 13.26
N PRO A 76 7.32 7.51 13.15
CA PRO A 76 8.01 8.27 14.20
C PRO A 76 7.55 9.74 14.28
N PHE A 77 6.96 10.28 13.21
CA PHE A 77 6.47 11.66 13.13
C PHE A 77 5.12 11.71 12.41
N PRO A 78 4.13 12.50 12.88
CA PRO A 78 2.76 12.50 12.33
C PRO A 78 2.66 12.81 10.84
N ARG A 79 3.64 13.51 10.24
CA ARG A 79 3.66 13.84 8.80
C ARG A 79 4.36 12.80 7.93
N LEU A 80 4.98 11.77 8.53
CA LEU A 80 5.70 10.69 7.86
C LEU A 80 4.92 9.37 7.95
N HIS A 81 3.67 9.39 7.50
CA HIS A 81 2.75 8.25 7.52
C HIS A 81 2.53 7.59 6.15
N PHE A 82 3.50 7.72 5.24
CA PHE A 82 3.45 7.13 3.90
C PHE A 82 4.16 5.77 3.90
N PHE A 83 3.39 4.71 3.69
CA PHE A 83 3.86 3.33 3.59
C PHE A 83 4.01 2.93 2.13
N MET A 84 5.11 2.25 1.79
CA MET A 84 5.26 1.58 0.50
C MET A 84 5.07 0.07 0.72
N PRO A 85 3.93 -0.51 0.33
CA PRO A 85 3.72 -1.94 0.45
C PRO A 85 4.59 -2.69 -0.57
N GLY A 86 5.37 -3.66 -0.08
CA GLY A 86 6.14 -4.58 -0.92
C GLY A 86 5.35 -5.85 -1.21
N PHE A 87 5.47 -6.35 -2.44
CA PHE A 87 5.00 -7.67 -2.86
C PHE A 87 6.18 -8.61 -3.06
#